data_AF-A0AAU6BWU2-F1
#
_entry.id   AF-A0AAU6BWU2-F1
#
_cell.length_a   1.000
_cell.length_b   1.000
_cell.length_c   1.000
_cell.angle_alpha   90.00
_cell.angle_beta   90.00
_cell.angle_gamma   90.00
#
_symmetry.space_group_name_H-M   'P 1'
#
loop_
_entity.id
_entity.type
_entity.pdbx_description
1 polymer ?
#
loop_
_entity_poly.entity_id
_entity_poly.type
_entity_poly.pdbx_seq_one_letter_code
_entity_poly.pdbx_strand_id
1 'polypeptide(L)'
;MDREELELERWRAALMSEFGSPDIGVSTRALLAMTFDDPDRERVEAALLDCLSPDTDPQIRTLAVTCMGHVGRIHRAVSADVVRRLEELLDDPALGGVAEDALGDIAAFAGEGLK
;
A
#
# COMPACT_ATOMS: atom_id res chain seq x y z
N MET A 1 24.31 6.08 9.35
CA MET A 1 23.44 4.96 8.96
C MET A 1 24.00 3.73 9.63
N ASP A 2 23.31 3.28 10.67
CA ASP A 2 23.73 2.13 11.47
C ASP A 2 23.40 0.83 10.74
N ARG A 3 23.96 -0.30 11.20
CA ARG A 3 23.84 -1.62 10.52
C ARG A 3 22.38 -2.01 10.27
N GLU A 4 21.51 -1.77 11.24
CA GLU A 4 20.08 -2.12 11.16
C GLU A 4 19.35 -1.28 10.09
N GLU A 5 19.65 0.01 10.00
CA GLU A 5 19.08 0.90 8.98
C GLU A 5 19.53 0.49 7.57
N LEU A 6 20.79 0.09 7.42
CA LEU A 6 21.33 -0.49 6.19
C LEU A 6 20.66 -1.82 5.79
N GLU A 7 20.31 -2.66 6.77
CA GLU A 7 19.61 -3.92 6.53
C GLU A 7 18.16 -3.69 6.09
N LEU A 8 17.48 -2.73 6.72
CA LEU A 8 16.13 -2.32 6.36
C LEU A 8 16.07 -1.75 4.94
N GLU A 9 16.99 -0.86 4.57
CA GLU A 9 17.05 -0.31 3.21
C GLU A 9 17.34 -1.39 2.16
N ARG A 10 18.21 -2.37 2.47
CA ARG A 10 18.43 -3.52 1.58
C ARG A 10 17.19 -4.40 1.44
N TRP A 11 16.48 -4.65 2.53
CA TRP A 11 15.25 -5.42 2.52
C TRP A 11 14.16 -4.71 1.71
N ARG A 12 13.97 -3.41 1.91
CA ARG A 12 13.06 -2.56 1.11
C ARG A 12 13.39 -2.63 -0.37
N ALA A 13 14.66 -2.41 -0.74
CA ALA A 13 15.09 -2.46 -2.13
C ALA A 13 14.85 -3.83 -2.77
N ALA A 14 15.04 -4.92 -2.01
CA ALA A 14 14.73 -6.27 -2.48
C ALA A 14 13.23 -6.42 -2.76
N LEU A 15 12.36 -6.05 -1.82
CA LEU A 15 10.90 -6.13 -2.00
C LEU A 15 10.41 -5.26 -3.17
N MET A 16 10.91 -4.03 -3.29
CA MET A 16 10.52 -3.15 -4.39
C MET A 16 10.91 -3.73 -5.76
N SER A 17 12.04 -4.45 -5.85
CA SER A 17 12.43 -5.14 -7.07
C SER A 17 11.50 -6.30 -7.45
N GLU A 18 10.75 -6.82 -6.47
CA GLU A 18 9.83 -7.94 -6.64
C GLU A 18 8.43 -7.50 -7.09
N PHE A 19 8.04 -6.23 -6.93
CA PHE A 19 6.69 -5.76 -7.32
C PHE A 19 6.41 -5.95 -8.82
N GLY A 20 7.43 -5.80 -9.66
CA GLY A 20 7.36 -6.01 -11.10
C GLY A 20 7.63 -7.45 -11.56
N SER A 21 7.68 -8.42 -10.64
CA SER A 21 7.90 -9.82 -10.99
C SER A 21 6.78 -10.34 -11.92
N PRO A 22 7.11 -11.15 -12.94
CA PRO A 22 6.09 -11.85 -13.73
C PRO A 22 5.36 -12.93 -12.91
N ASP A 23 5.94 -13.36 -11.78
CA ASP A 23 5.27 -14.23 -10.81
C ASP A 23 4.45 -13.38 -9.83
N ILE A 24 3.13 -13.38 -10.02
CA ILE A 24 2.17 -12.67 -9.16
C ILE A 24 2.27 -13.09 -7.70
N GLY A 25 2.64 -14.34 -7.41
CA GLY A 25 2.84 -14.81 -6.05
C GLY A 25 4.05 -14.16 -5.38
N VAL A 26 5.10 -13.86 -6.14
CA VAL A 26 6.27 -13.10 -5.65
C VAL A 26 5.85 -11.65 -5.37
N SER A 27 5.23 -10.95 -6.33
CA SER A 27 4.78 -9.57 -6.14
C SER A 27 3.80 -9.43 -4.98
N THR A 28 2.85 -10.36 -4.83
CA THR A 28 1.88 -10.39 -3.74
C THR A 28 2.55 -10.52 -2.37
N ARG A 29 3.47 -11.48 -2.23
CA ARG A 29 4.20 -11.67 -0.96
C ARG A 29 5.04 -10.44 -0.63
N ALA A 30 5.67 -9.83 -1.63
CA ALA A 30 6.49 -8.65 -1.44
C ALA A 30 5.66 -7.46 -0.93
N LEU A 31 4.50 -7.21 -1.55
CA LEU A 31 3.62 -6.10 -1.19
C LEU A 31 3.03 -6.27 0.22
N LEU A 32 2.64 -7.50 0.58
CA LEU A 32 2.17 -7.83 1.93
C LEU A 32 3.29 -7.68 2.96
N ALA A 33 4.49 -8.21 2.69
CA ALA A 33 5.64 -8.08 3.58
C ALA A 33 5.97 -6.61 3.85
N MET A 34 6.03 -5.77 2.82
CA MET A 34 6.24 -4.34 3.01
C MET A 34 5.11 -3.71 3.85
N THR A 35 3.85 -4.05 3.57
CA THR A 35 2.70 -3.46 4.28
C THR A 35 2.65 -3.83 5.76
N PHE A 36 3.01 -5.07 6.11
CA PHE A 36 2.91 -5.56 7.49
C PHE A 36 4.18 -5.36 8.31
N ASP A 37 5.35 -5.35 7.69
CA ASP A 37 6.64 -5.39 8.40
C ASP A 37 7.46 -4.10 8.29
N ASP A 38 7.16 -3.21 7.34
CA ASP A 38 7.88 -1.93 7.23
C ASP A 38 7.35 -0.90 8.24
N PRO A 39 8.17 -0.40 9.17
CA PRO A 39 7.71 0.58 10.16
C PRO A 39 7.47 1.98 9.58
N ASP A 40 7.98 2.29 8.38
CA ASP A 40 7.88 3.61 7.77
C ASP A 40 6.64 3.70 6.88
N ARG A 41 5.54 4.13 7.51
CA ARG A 41 4.24 4.37 6.87
C ARG A 41 4.36 5.13 5.55
N GLU A 42 5.11 6.23 5.52
CA GLU A 42 5.16 7.11 4.34
C GLU A 42 5.79 6.42 3.14
N ARG A 43 6.78 5.56 3.37
CA ARG A 43 7.38 4.74 2.31
C ARG A 43 6.46 3.64 1.82
N VAL A 44 5.74 2.98 2.74
CA VAL A 44 4.74 1.98 2.37
C VAL A 44 3.66 2.62 1.50
N GLU A 45 3.14 3.78 1.90
CA GLU A 45 2.13 4.51 1.13
C GLU A 45 2.63 4.90 -0.26
N ALA A 46 3.87 5.43 -0.37
CA ALA A 46 4.46 5.77 -1.67
C ALA A 46 4.55 4.54 -2.60
N ALA A 47 5.02 3.41 -2.08
CA ALA A 47 5.09 2.15 -2.82
C ALA A 47 3.70 1.67 -3.28
N LEU A 48 2.70 1.74 -2.41
CA LEU A 48 1.32 1.34 -2.73
C LEU A 48 0.71 2.24 -3.80
N LEU A 49 0.97 3.55 -3.76
CA LEU A 49 0.54 4.50 -4.77
C LEU A 49 1.19 4.21 -6.14
N ASP A 50 2.48 3.89 -6.16
CA ASP A 50 3.19 3.51 -7.39
C ASP A 50 2.61 2.24 -8.02
N CYS A 51 2.19 1.26 -7.19
CA CYS A 51 1.53 0.04 -7.65
C CYS A 51 0.14 0.25 -8.28
N LEU A 52 -0.43 1.47 -8.25
CA LEU A 52 -1.67 1.80 -8.95
C LEU A 52 -1.45 2.21 -10.41
N SER A 53 -0.20 2.21 -10.89
CA SER A 53 0.11 2.47 -12.30
C SER A 53 -0.69 1.56 -13.24
N PRO A 54 -1.16 2.07 -14.40
CA PRO A 54 -1.84 1.25 -15.41
C PRO A 54 -0.98 0.09 -15.94
N ASP A 55 0.35 0.20 -15.86
CA ASP A 55 1.29 -0.83 -16.31
C ASP A 55 1.46 -1.98 -15.28
N THR A 56 0.91 -1.82 -14.07
CA THR A 56 0.96 -2.84 -13.02
C THR A 56 -0.15 -3.88 -13.24
N ASP A 57 0.17 -5.15 -12.96
CA ASP A 57 -0.80 -6.26 -13.07
C ASP A 57 -2.09 -5.94 -12.27
N PRO A 58 -3.29 -6.18 -12.84
CA PRO A 58 -4.55 -5.87 -12.18
C PRO A 58 -4.71 -6.48 -10.79
N GLN A 59 -4.17 -7.69 -10.54
CA GLN A 59 -4.24 -8.31 -9.21
C GLN A 59 -3.39 -7.57 -8.19
N ILE A 60 -2.23 -7.06 -8.62
CA ILE A 60 -1.34 -6.27 -7.76
C ILE A 60 -1.93 -4.88 -7.50
N ARG A 61 -2.58 -4.26 -8.48
CA ARG A 61 -3.35 -3.01 -8.28
C ARG A 61 -4.45 -3.20 -7.23
N THR A 62 -5.25 -4.25 -7.36
CA THR A 62 -6.31 -4.60 -6.39
C THR A 62 -5.74 -4.83 -4.98
N LEU A 63 -4.63 -5.56 -4.89
CA LEU A 63 -3.96 -5.80 -3.61
C LEU A 63 -3.40 -4.50 -3.01
N ALA A 64 -2.85 -3.61 -3.82
CA ALA A 64 -2.34 -2.33 -3.35
C ALA A 64 -3.45 -1.48 -2.70
N VAL A 65 -4.64 -1.43 -3.32
CA VAL A 65 -5.82 -0.76 -2.72
C VAL A 65 -6.20 -1.39 -1.40
N THR A 66 -6.22 -2.73 -1.30
CA THR A 66 -6.49 -3.44 -0.04
C THR A 66 -5.46 -3.09 1.03
N CYS A 67 -4.18 -3.08 0.67
CA CYS A 67 -3.08 -2.73 1.57
C CYS A 67 -3.16 -1.28 2.07
N MET A 68 -3.70 -0.33 1.29
CA MET A 68 -3.92 1.05 1.77
C MET A 68 -4.88 1.09 2.97
N GLY A 69 -5.93 0.25 2.97
CA GLY A 69 -6.79 0.06 4.15
C GLY A 69 -6.03 -0.54 5.34
N HIS A 70 -5.17 -1.53 5.08
CA HIS A 70 -4.33 -2.14 6.10
C HIS A 70 -3.33 -1.16 6.72
N VAL A 71 -2.75 -0.24 5.94
CA VAL A 71 -1.92 0.85 6.46
C VAL A 71 -2.71 1.68 7.47
N GLY A 72 -3.95 2.07 7.13
CA GLY A 72 -4.85 2.78 8.05
C GLY A 72 -5.11 2.00 9.34
N ARG A 73 -5.23 0.68 9.27
CA ARG A 73 -5.39 -0.20 10.42
C ARG A 73 -4.11 -0.32 11.27
N ILE A 74 -2.96 -0.51 10.65
CA ILE A 74 -1.67 -0.79 11.29
C ILE A 74 -1.09 0.48 11.91
N HIS A 75 -0.99 1.55 11.12
CA HIS A 75 -0.36 2.80 11.52
C HIS A 75 -1.34 3.79 12.16
N ARG A 76 -2.65 3.50 12.12
CA ARG A 76 -3.72 4.34 12.70
C ARG A 76 -3.74 5.76 12.10
N ALA A 77 -3.17 5.89 10.90
CA ALA A 77 -3.04 7.12 10.14
C ALA A 77 -2.73 6.76 8.68
N VAL A 78 -3.17 7.61 7.76
CA VAL A 78 -2.80 7.58 6.34
C VAL A 78 -2.57 9.00 5.83
N SER A 79 -1.79 9.20 4.77
CA SER A 79 -1.70 10.50 4.12
C SER A 79 -3.00 10.88 3.39
N ALA A 80 -3.16 12.19 3.18
CA ALA A 80 -4.26 12.73 2.38
C ALA A 80 -4.18 12.27 0.91
N ASP A 81 -2.99 11.97 0.39
CA ASP A 81 -2.82 11.47 -0.97
C ASP A 81 -3.39 10.06 -1.14
N VAL A 82 -3.21 9.18 -0.14
CA VAL A 82 -3.86 7.85 -0.13
C VAL A 82 -5.38 8.00 -0.12
N VAL A 83 -5.92 8.85 0.76
CA VAL A 83 -7.37 9.07 0.84
C VAL A 83 -7.92 9.60 -0.49
N ARG A 84 -7.32 10.67 -1.04
CA ARG A 84 -7.72 11.24 -2.33
C ARG A 84 -7.65 10.19 -3.44
N ARG A 85 -6.60 9.37 -3.45
CA ARG A 85 -6.43 8.36 -4.50
C ARG A 85 -7.48 7.26 -4.41
N LEU A 86 -7.88 6.85 -3.21
CA LEU A 86 -8.97 5.90 -3.00
C LEU A 86 -10.32 6.50 -3.42
N GLU A 87 -10.57 7.77 -3.10
CA GLU A 87 -11.79 8.49 -3.53
C GLU A 87 -11.88 8.56 -5.07
N GLU A 88 -10.78 8.81 -5.77
CA GLU A 88 -10.71 8.79 -7.23
C GLU A 88 -11.01 7.41 -7.85
N LEU A 89 -10.81 6.33 -7.10
CA LEU A 89 -11.04 4.96 -7.56
C LEU A 89 -12.49 4.48 -7.34
N LEU A 90 -13.33 5.23 -6.62
CA LEU A 90 -14.70 4.80 -6.29
C LEU A 90 -15.55 4.51 -7.54
N ASP A 91 -15.33 5.27 -8.62
CA ASP A 91 -16.03 5.08 -9.90
C ASP A 91 -15.32 4.07 -10.83
N ASP A 92 -14.17 3.51 -10.45
CA ASP A 92 -13.46 2.51 -11.24
C ASP A 92 -14.22 1.16 -11.18
N PRO A 93 -14.60 0.57 -12.33
CA PRO A 93 -15.42 -0.64 -12.35
C PRO A 93 -14.70 -1.89 -11.81
N ALA A 94 -13.37 -1.88 -11.74
CA ALA A 94 -12.57 -2.99 -11.21
C ALA A 94 -12.14 -2.75 -9.76
N LEU A 95 -11.90 -1.49 -9.37
CA LEU A 95 -11.31 -1.15 -8.07
C LEU A 95 -12.27 -0.48 -7.09
N GLY A 96 -13.42 0.03 -7.54
CA GLY A 96 -14.31 0.87 -6.71
C GLY A 96 -14.78 0.21 -5.43
N GLY A 97 -15.21 -1.06 -5.49
CA GLY A 97 -15.62 -1.79 -4.27
C GLY A 97 -14.46 -2.01 -3.30
N VAL A 98 -13.25 -2.25 -3.81
CA VAL A 98 -12.05 -2.44 -2.97
C VAL A 98 -11.59 -1.11 -2.37
N ALA A 99 -11.76 -0.02 -3.09
CA ALA A 99 -11.49 1.33 -2.60
C ALA A 99 -12.48 1.74 -1.51
N GLU A 100 -13.77 1.39 -1.66
CA GLU A 100 -14.79 1.59 -0.63
C GLU A 100 -14.44 0.83 0.67
N ASP A 101 -14.04 -0.44 0.57
CA ASP A 101 -13.58 -1.24 1.71
C ASP A 101 -12.36 -0.60 2.40
N ALA A 102 -11.36 -0.16 1.62
CA ALA A 102 -10.16 0.47 2.14
C ALA A 102 -10.44 1.81 2.85
N LEU A 103 -11.34 2.64 2.29
CA LEU A 103 -11.81 3.86 2.95
C LEU A 103 -12.59 3.56 4.23
N GLY A 104 -13.38 2.47 4.25
CA GLY A 104 -14.05 1.97 5.44
C GLY A 104 -13.06 1.59 6.56
N ASP A 105 -12.00 0.86 6.22
CA ASP A 105 -10.90 0.54 7.14
C ASP A 105 -10.25 1.82 7.68
N ILE A 106 -9.91 2.77 6.80
CA ILE A 106 -9.31 4.05 7.20
C ILE A 106 -10.25 4.84 8.13
N ALA A 107 -11.55 4.91 7.83
CA ALA A 107 -12.50 5.60 8.70
C ALA A 107 -12.62 4.93 10.08
N ALA A 108 -12.61 3.59 10.12
CA ALA A 108 -12.68 2.82 11.36
C ALA A 108 -11.41 2.94 12.21
N PHE A 109 -10.23 3.05 11.57
CA PHE A 109 -8.94 2.92 12.25
C PHE A 109 -8.04 4.17 12.24
N ALA A 110 -8.26 5.17 11.40
CA ALA A 110 -7.41 6.37 11.33
C ALA A 110 -8.16 7.68 11.72
N GLY A 111 -9.45 7.59 12.03
CA GLY A 111 -10.38 8.73 12.19
C GLY A 111 -10.10 9.78 13.28
N GLU A 112 -9.01 9.70 14.05
CA GLU A 112 -8.60 10.78 14.97
C GLU A 112 -7.37 11.58 14.48
N GLY A 113 -6.85 11.30 13.28
CA GLY A 113 -5.61 11.88 12.75
C GLY A 113 -5.72 12.76 11.50
N LEU A 114 -6.90 12.89 10.87
CA LEU A 114 -7.11 13.84 9.77
C LEU A 114 -7.24 15.28 10.33
N LYS A 115 -6.11 15.88 10.70
CA LYS A 115 -5.97 17.32 10.95
C LYS A 115 -4.88 17.91 10.09
#